data_AF-A0A226E9U4-F1
#
_entry.id   AF-A0A226E9U4-F1
#
_cell.length_a   1.000
_cell.length_b   1.000
_cell.length_c   1.000
_cell.angle_alpha   90.00
_cell.angle_beta   90.00
_cell.angle_gamma   90.00
#
_symmetry.space_group_name_H-M   'P 1'
#
loop_
_entity.id
_entity.type
_entity.pdbx_description
1 polymer ?
#
loop_
_entity_poly.entity_id
_entity_poly.type
_entity_poly.pdbx_seq_one_letter_code
_entity_poly.pdbx_strand_id
1 'polypeptide(L)'
;MSAEPTLDENTLKRLTNVLTVAIAIHVIVSLVKIASFLKKWMSPSSPNFSSRPTLSRSGTQISLGLKGATAEFLTTQKKDFRLSVNFILTQGWQDVPFFRYHCDLERCADFFCTPSTCTKTSSWDEQLTPKLIDVKDTWQPNLRTHPVGQCSDAVSYLTAEGKVYRKEYQTVVLCPSLCRQVGDTRYYQLDIMETAHFNNEVVLEWERECPIQFRGQGIVEKTLSLRGVQNEWVLSYATTNTSWAEDFGDADKPPKNHDGLRVMFRLDLIGPYRVVAE
;
A
#
# COMPACT_ATOMS: atom_id res chain seq x y z
N MET A 1 48.27 -31.83 -47.87
CA MET A 1 47.53 -30.78 -48.59
C MET A 1 46.15 -30.69 -47.95
N SER A 2 45.88 -29.59 -47.23
CA SER A 2 44.63 -29.37 -46.51
C SER A 2 43.66 -28.66 -47.44
N ALA A 3 42.50 -29.26 -47.70
CA ALA A 3 41.43 -28.65 -48.48
C ALA A 3 40.54 -27.88 -47.50
N GLU A 4 40.55 -26.55 -47.57
CA GLU A 4 39.57 -25.72 -46.89
C GLU A 4 38.18 -25.96 -47.52
N PRO A 5 37.14 -26.22 -46.71
CA PRO A 5 35.79 -26.34 -47.23
C PRO A 5 35.25 -24.94 -47.57
N THR A 6 35.18 -24.61 -48.86
CA THR A 6 34.46 -23.43 -49.34
C THR A 6 32.95 -23.65 -49.16
N LEU A 7 32.34 -22.84 -48.29
CA LEU A 7 30.90 -22.82 -48.07
C LEU A 7 30.20 -22.43 -49.38
N ASP A 8 29.33 -23.30 -49.91
CA ASP A 8 28.55 -22.99 -51.12
C ASP A 8 27.60 -21.80 -50.85
N GLU A 9 27.48 -20.91 -51.83
CA GLU A 9 26.71 -19.66 -51.75
C GLU A 9 25.24 -19.89 -51.37
N ASN A 10 24.65 -21.03 -51.79
CA ASN A 10 23.30 -21.42 -51.38
C ASN A 10 23.21 -21.82 -49.91
N THR A 11 24.26 -22.48 -49.40
CA THR A 11 24.37 -22.84 -47.98
C THR A 11 24.56 -21.59 -47.12
N LEU A 12 25.38 -20.62 -47.57
CA LEU A 12 25.54 -19.33 -46.91
C LEU A 12 24.22 -18.56 -46.85
N LYS A 13 23.51 -18.45 -47.98
CA LYS A 13 22.21 -17.76 -48.08
C LYS A 13 21.14 -18.39 -47.20
N ARG A 14 21.11 -19.73 -47.11
CA ARG A 14 20.21 -20.45 -46.19
C ARG A 14 20.53 -20.15 -44.73
N LEU A 15 21.81 -20.16 -44.35
CA LEU A 15 22.23 -19.85 -42.98
C LEU A 15 21.91 -18.40 -42.60
N THR A 16 22.13 -17.43 -43.51
CA THR A 16 21.77 -16.03 -43.28
C THR A 16 20.27 -15.85 -43.10
N ASN A 17 19.45 -16.54 -43.89
CA ASN A 17 17.99 -16.50 -43.74
C ASN A 17 17.53 -17.10 -42.40
N VAL A 18 18.09 -18.24 -42.00
CA VAL A 18 17.77 -18.88 -40.71
C VAL A 18 18.18 -17.98 -39.54
N LEU A 19 19.36 -17.37 -39.59
CA LEU A 19 19.84 -16.46 -38.55
C LEU A 19 18.96 -15.21 -38.47
N THR A 20 18.56 -14.64 -39.60
CA THR A 20 17.68 -13.46 -39.66
C THR A 20 16.31 -13.77 -39.06
N VAL A 21 15.73 -14.92 -39.39
CA VAL A 21 14.45 -15.37 -38.81
C VAL A 21 14.58 -15.61 -37.30
N ALA A 22 15.67 -16.23 -36.84
CA ALA A 22 15.91 -16.46 -35.42
C ALA A 22 16.04 -15.15 -34.63
N ILE A 23 16.76 -14.15 -35.16
CA ILE A 23 16.88 -12.83 -34.55
C ILE A 23 15.50 -12.14 -34.52
N ALA A 24 14.75 -12.18 -35.62
CA ALA A 24 13.42 -11.59 -35.68
C ALA A 24 12.46 -12.21 -34.65
N ILE A 25 12.46 -13.54 -34.51
CA ILE A 25 11.67 -14.25 -33.49
C ILE A 25 12.12 -13.83 -32.08
N HIS A 26 13.43 -13.76 -31.83
CA HIS A 26 13.95 -13.39 -30.51
C HIS A 26 13.56 -11.96 -30.12
N VAL A 27 13.60 -11.02 -31.08
CA VAL A 27 13.14 -9.64 -30.90
C VAL A 27 11.64 -9.60 -30.64
N ILE A 28 10.82 -10.30 -31.43
CA ILE A 28 9.36 -10.35 -31.24
C ILE A 28 9.00 -10.94 -29.87
N VAL A 29 9.62 -12.05 -29.47
CA VAL A 29 9.37 -12.67 -28.16
C VAL A 29 9.82 -11.76 -27.01
N SER A 30 10.95 -11.08 -27.16
CA SER A 30 11.43 -10.10 -26.17
C SER A 30 10.49 -8.91 -26.07
N LEU A 31 10.00 -8.38 -27.20
CA LEU A 31 9.01 -7.30 -27.24
C LEU A 31 7.67 -7.74 -26.64
N VAL A 32 7.22 -8.97 -26.88
CA VAL A 32 6.00 -9.53 -26.25
C VAL A 32 6.19 -9.70 -24.75
N LYS A 33 7.38 -10.13 -24.28
CA LYS A 33 7.68 -10.20 -22.83
C LYS A 33 7.74 -8.83 -22.19
N ILE A 34 8.37 -7.85 -22.83
CA ILE A 34 8.40 -6.46 -22.37
C ILE A 34 6.99 -5.86 -22.39
N ALA A 35 6.22 -6.05 -23.46
CA ALA A 35 4.84 -5.61 -23.56
C ALA A 35 3.94 -6.31 -22.53
N SER A 36 4.18 -7.59 -22.21
CA SER A 36 3.47 -8.32 -21.14
C SER A 36 3.87 -7.82 -19.75
N PHE A 37 5.14 -7.50 -19.53
CA PHE A 37 5.64 -6.89 -18.29
C PHE A 37 5.08 -5.48 -18.09
N LEU A 38 5.10 -4.66 -19.14
CA LEU A 38 4.46 -3.34 -19.20
C LEU A 38 2.95 -3.45 -19.06
N LYS A 39 2.30 -4.45 -19.65
CA LYS A 39 0.86 -4.70 -19.50
C LYS A 39 0.51 -5.26 -18.13
N LYS A 40 1.44 -5.92 -17.40
CA LYS A 40 1.28 -6.25 -15.98
C LYS A 40 1.47 -5.03 -15.09
N TRP A 41 2.36 -4.10 -15.46
CA TRP A 41 2.51 -2.80 -14.80
C TRP A 41 1.34 -1.85 -15.09
N MET A 42 0.76 -1.94 -16.30
CA MET A 42 -0.39 -1.17 -16.78
C MET A 42 -1.71 -1.93 -16.68
N SER A 43 -1.74 -3.13 -16.09
CA SER A 43 -2.99 -3.85 -15.87
C SER A 43 -3.71 -3.12 -14.75
N PRO A 44 -4.83 -2.43 -15.04
CA PRO A 44 -5.66 -1.89 -13.99
C PRO A 44 -6.35 -3.09 -13.36
N SER A 45 -5.87 -3.52 -12.20
CA SER A 45 -6.71 -4.31 -11.31
C SER A 45 -7.92 -3.44 -10.98
N SER A 46 -9.05 -3.80 -11.59
CA SER A 46 -10.37 -3.16 -11.57
C SER A 46 -10.58 -1.93 -12.49
N PRO A 47 -11.41 -2.08 -13.54
CA PRO A 47 -12.17 -0.96 -14.06
C PRO A 47 -13.36 -0.73 -13.13
N ASN A 48 -13.45 0.43 -12.49
CA ASN A 48 -14.70 1.15 -12.25
C ASN A 48 -14.39 2.52 -11.65
N PHE A 49 -15.15 3.52 -12.09
CA PHE A 49 -15.12 4.96 -11.74
C PHE A 49 -14.30 5.88 -12.67
N SER A 50 -14.73 5.99 -13.93
CA SER A 50 -14.33 7.06 -14.86
C SER A 50 -15.48 7.99 -15.32
N SER A 51 -16.67 7.92 -14.74
CA SER A 51 -17.83 8.69 -15.26
C SER A 51 -18.29 9.89 -14.42
N ARG A 52 -17.65 10.21 -13.29
CA ARG A 52 -17.89 11.47 -12.59
C ARG A 52 -16.81 12.48 -12.97
N PRO A 53 -17.14 13.76 -13.21
CA PRO A 53 -16.12 14.77 -13.48
C PRO A 53 -15.09 14.72 -12.36
N THR A 54 -13.83 14.50 -12.73
CA THR A 54 -12.66 14.57 -11.85
C THR A 54 -12.52 16.01 -11.35
N LEU A 55 -13.36 16.37 -10.39
CA LEU A 55 -13.20 17.59 -9.63
C LEU A 55 -11.80 17.55 -9.02
N SER A 56 -11.04 18.63 -9.22
CA SER A 56 -9.66 18.77 -8.76
C SER A 56 -9.56 18.32 -7.31
N ARG A 57 -8.70 17.32 -7.06
CA ARG A 57 -8.47 16.75 -5.72
C ARG A 57 -7.35 17.44 -4.98
N SER A 58 -6.81 18.53 -5.54
CA SER A 58 -5.64 19.23 -5.01
C SER A 58 -5.78 19.55 -3.52
N GLY A 59 -4.80 19.09 -2.73
CA GLY A 59 -4.76 19.29 -1.29
C GLY A 59 -5.66 18.37 -0.47
N THR A 60 -6.15 17.26 -1.03
CA THR A 60 -6.94 16.30 -0.24
C THR A 60 -6.05 15.62 0.79
N GLN A 61 -6.32 15.86 2.08
CA GLN A 61 -5.63 15.20 3.17
C GLN A 61 -6.24 13.82 3.47
N ILE A 62 -5.40 12.80 3.55
CA ILE A 62 -5.72 11.46 3.98
C ILE A 62 -5.01 11.19 5.31
N SER A 63 -5.78 10.99 6.38
CA SER A 63 -5.25 10.55 7.67
C SER A 63 -5.10 9.04 7.69
N LEU A 64 -3.94 8.53 8.07
CA LEU A 64 -3.60 7.10 8.10
C LEU A 64 -3.21 6.61 9.49
N GLY A 65 -3.65 5.40 9.83
CA GLY A 65 -3.26 4.70 11.06
C GLY A 65 -3.11 3.19 10.85
N LEU A 66 -2.26 2.55 11.66
CA LEU A 66 -2.08 1.09 11.69
C LEU A 66 -2.59 0.56 13.03
N LYS A 67 -3.77 -0.05 13.05
CA LYS A 67 -4.42 -0.52 14.27
C LYS A 67 -4.36 -2.03 14.40
N GLY A 68 -4.33 -2.51 15.65
CA GLY A 68 -4.30 -3.94 15.96
C GLY A 68 -3.08 -4.64 15.37
N ALA A 69 -1.96 -3.92 15.22
CA ALA A 69 -0.76 -4.45 14.59
C ALA A 69 -0.21 -5.65 15.39
N THR A 70 0.13 -6.73 14.70
CA THR A 70 0.85 -7.87 15.24
C THR A 70 2.06 -8.14 14.37
N ALA A 71 3.07 -8.79 14.94
CA ALA A 71 4.23 -9.25 14.20
C ALA A 71 4.60 -10.66 14.65
N GLU A 72 5.13 -11.45 13.72
CA GLU A 72 5.62 -12.80 13.97
C GLU A 72 6.82 -13.11 13.09
N PHE A 73 7.73 -13.95 13.59
CA PHE A 73 8.82 -14.47 12.76
C PHE A 73 8.27 -15.49 11.77
N LEU A 74 8.60 -15.33 10.50
CA LEU A 74 8.33 -16.33 9.48
C LEU A 74 9.33 -17.48 9.62
N THR A 75 9.02 -18.45 10.49
CA THR A 75 9.95 -19.51 10.88
C THR A 75 10.19 -20.55 9.78
N THR A 76 11.46 -20.89 9.57
CA THR A 76 11.93 -22.29 9.42
C THR A 76 13.46 -22.42 9.42
N GLN A 77 14.23 -21.33 9.28
CA GLN A 77 15.69 -21.39 9.38
C GLN A 77 16.23 -20.43 10.45
N LYS A 78 17.18 -20.93 11.27
CA LYS A 78 17.82 -20.24 12.41
C LYS A 78 18.49 -18.89 12.11
N LYS A 79 18.42 -18.39 10.87
CA LYS A 79 19.07 -17.16 10.40
C LYS A 79 18.12 -16.18 9.70
N ASP A 80 16.85 -16.53 9.54
CA ASP A 80 15.91 -15.71 8.79
C ASP A 80 15.12 -14.80 9.74
N PHE A 81 15.48 -13.52 9.77
CA PHE A 81 14.85 -12.50 10.61
C PHE A 81 13.72 -11.77 9.89
N ARG A 82 13.08 -12.40 8.91
CA ARG A 82 11.88 -11.86 8.26
C ARG A 82 10.71 -11.83 9.25
N LEU A 83 10.02 -10.69 9.27
CA LEU A 83 8.83 -10.47 10.09
C LEU A 83 7.60 -10.43 9.19
N SER A 84 6.59 -11.23 9.51
CA SER A 84 5.24 -11.01 9.01
C SER A 84 4.56 -10.03 9.95
N VAL A 85 4.10 -8.90 9.41
CA VAL A 85 3.38 -7.86 10.17
C VAL A 85 1.96 -7.79 9.65
N ASN A 86 0.98 -8.01 10.52
CA ASN A 86 -0.43 -7.93 10.20
C ASN A 86 -1.02 -6.69 10.87
N PHE A 87 -1.82 -5.91 10.17
CA PHE A 87 -2.43 -4.71 10.72
C PHE A 87 -3.70 -4.32 9.98
N ILE A 88 -4.52 -3.49 10.63
CA ILE A 88 -5.65 -2.81 10.00
C ILE A 88 -5.18 -1.41 9.60
N LEU A 89 -5.09 -1.15 8.30
CA LEU A 89 -4.86 0.19 7.78
C LEU A 89 -6.14 0.98 7.87
N THR A 90 -6.19 1.95 8.79
CA THR A 90 -7.26 2.95 8.88
C THR A 90 -6.93 4.12 7.99
N GLN A 91 -7.93 4.58 7.23
CA GLN A 91 -7.82 5.71 6.32
C GLN A 91 -9.02 6.63 6.58
N GLY A 92 -8.80 7.94 6.61
CA GLY A 92 -9.84 8.93 6.78
C GLY A 92 -9.62 10.14 5.88
N TRP A 93 -10.64 10.55 5.13
CA TRP A 93 -10.59 11.74 4.27
C TRP A 93 -11.96 12.38 4.10
N GLN A 94 -11.99 13.60 3.60
CA GLN A 94 -13.21 14.31 3.26
C GLN A 94 -13.44 14.23 1.75
N ASP A 95 -14.50 13.56 1.29
CA ASP A 95 -14.89 13.57 -0.13
C ASP A 95 -15.88 14.74 -0.38
N VAL A 96 -15.34 15.96 -0.39
CA VAL A 96 -16.12 17.20 -0.56
C VAL A 96 -17.00 17.19 -1.83
N PRO A 97 -16.51 16.74 -3.00
CA PRO A 97 -17.35 16.55 -4.19
C PRO A 97 -18.54 15.62 -4.01
N PHE A 98 -18.32 14.44 -3.41
CA PHE A 98 -19.41 13.49 -3.14
C PHE A 98 -20.43 14.12 -2.20
N PHE A 99 -19.94 14.72 -1.11
CA PHE A 99 -20.80 15.35 -0.12
C PHE A 99 -21.64 16.48 -0.72
N ARG A 100 -21.02 17.44 -1.43
CA ARG A 100 -21.73 18.55 -2.08
C ARG A 100 -22.76 18.07 -3.09
N TYR A 101 -22.42 17.12 -3.96
CA TYR A 101 -23.37 16.58 -4.94
C TYR A 101 -24.62 15.99 -4.27
N HIS A 102 -24.44 15.26 -3.16
CA HIS A 102 -25.57 14.64 -2.45
C HIS A 102 -26.30 15.59 -1.49
N CYS A 103 -25.63 16.64 -1.00
CA CYS A 103 -26.20 17.61 -0.07
C CYS A 103 -26.83 18.83 -0.74
N ASP A 104 -26.34 19.27 -1.90
CA ASP A 104 -26.95 20.35 -2.70
C ASP A 104 -28.31 19.92 -3.30
N LEU A 105 -28.62 18.62 -3.29
CA LEU A 105 -29.91 18.04 -3.71
C LEU A 105 -30.97 18.01 -2.58
N GLU A 106 -30.84 18.82 -1.53
CA GLU A 106 -31.75 18.93 -0.37
C GLU A 106 -31.96 17.64 0.46
N ARG A 107 -31.15 16.59 0.23
CA ARG A 107 -31.36 15.25 0.80
C ARG A 107 -30.24 14.74 1.73
N CYS A 108 -29.47 15.61 2.39
CA CYS A 108 -28.51 15.11 3.40
C CYS A 108 -29.24 14.31 4.48
N ALA A 109 -30.39 14.81 4.98
CA ALA A 109 -31.18 14.13 6.00
C ALA A 109 -31.67 12.76 5.53
N ASP A 110 -32.25 12.66 4.33
CA ASP A 110 -32.74 11.38 3.79
C ASP A 110 -31.63 10.38 3.45
N PHE A 111 -30.41 10.86 3.16
CA PHE A 111 -29.29 9.98 2.83
C PHE A 111 -28.72 9.29 4.07
N PHE A 112 -28.69 9.99 5.21
CA PHE A 112 -28.15 9.50 6.48
C PHE A 112 -29.23 8.89 7.40
N CYS A 113 -30.51 9.17 7.18
CA CYS A 113 -31.61 8.59 7.94
C CYS A 113 -32.11 7.28 7.30
N THR A 114 -32.30 6.25 8.11
CA THR A 114 -33.02 5.04 7.68
C THR A 114 -34.53 5.27 7.78
N PRO A 115 -35.38 4.65 6.94
CA PRO A 115 -36.83 4.90 6.95
C PRO A 115 -37.53 4.59 8.28
N SER A 116 -36.88 3.85 9.19
CA SER A 116 -37.42 3.49 10.51
C SER A 116 -37.16 4.53 11.61
N THR A 117 -36.40 5.60 11.36
CA THR A 117 -35.99 6.57 12.41
C THR A 117 -36.41 8.02 12.17
N CYS A 118 -36.99 8.36 11.01
CA CYS A 118 -37.51 9.71 10.78
C CYS A 118 -38.95 9.88 11.26
N THR A 119 -39.19 9.76 12.56
CA THR A 119 -40.25 10.56 13.19
C THR A 119 -39.72 11.98 13.35
N LYS A 120 -40.38 12.93 12.69
CA LYS A 120 -40.12 14.36 12.83
C LYS A 120 -40.18 14.75 14.30
N THR A 121 -39.02 14.91 14.93
CA THR A 121 -38.89 15.68 16.17
C THR A 121 -37.63 16.52 16.13
N SER A 122 -37.84 17.78 16.44
CA SER A 122 -36.88 18.85 16.59
C SER A 122 -35.86 18.56 17.67
N SER A 123 -34.72 17.99 17.29
CA SER A 123 -33.45 18.08 18.03
C SER A 123 -32.34 17.59 17.10
N TRP A 124 -31.55 18.52 16.58
CA TRP A 124 -30.36 18.24 15.75
C TRP A 124 -29.21 17.55 16.51
N ASP A 125 -29.47 17.05 17.72
CA ASP A 125 -28.49 16.40 18.62
C ASP A 125 -28.65 14.87 18.72
N GLU A 126 -29.60 14.26 18.01
CA GLU A 126 -29.66 12.80 17.93
C GLU A 126 -28.70 12.26 16.87
N GLN A 127 -27.61 11.67 17.37
CA GLN A 127 -26.60 10.86 16.69
C GLN A 127 -27.06 10.28 15.34
N LEU A 128 -26.67 10.96 14.25
CA LEU A 128 -26.71 10.38 12.92
C LEU A 128 -25.75 9.18 12.89
N THR A 129 -26.30 7.97 12.93
CA THR A 129 -25.51 6.74 12.80
C THR A 129 -24.79 6.72 11.45
N PRO A 130 -23.46 6.46 11.42
CA PRO A 130 -22.71 6.38 10.17
C PRO A 130 -23.33 5.34 9.23
N LYS A 131 -23.48 5.69 7.95
CA LYS A 131 -24.02 4.78 6.95
C LYS A 131 -22.88 3.98 6.34
N LEU A 132 -23.04 2.66 6.31
CA LEU A 132 -22.20 1.79 5.48
C LEU A 132 -22.50 2.11 4.02
N ILE A 133 -21.48 2.55 3.29
CA ILE A 133 -21.59 2.84 1.86
C ILE A 133 -20.74 1.79 1.14
N ASP A 134 -21.25 1.26 0.04
CA ASP A 134 -20.45 0.40 -0.81
C ASP A 134 -19.24 1.20 -1.30
N VAL A 135 -18.06 0.62 -1.13
CA VAL A 135 -16.75 1.16 -1.47
C VAL A 135 -16.76 1.78 -2.87
N LYS A 136 -17.51 1.18 -3.80
CA LYS A 136 -17.68 1.66 -5.17
C LYS A 136 -18.14 3.12 -5.26
N ASP A 137 -19.08 3.59 -4.43
CA ASP A 137 -19.73 4.88 -4.67
C ASP A 137 -18.88 6.12 -4.33
N THR A 138 -17.73 5.93 -3.68
CA THR A 138 -16.83 7.01 -3.24
C THR A 138 -15.45 6.91 -3.89
N TRP A 139 -14.81 8.06 -4.16
CA TRP A 139 -13.43 8.06 -4.60
C TRP A 139 -12.52 7.57 -3.47
N GLN A 140 -11.45 6.86 -3.83
CA GLN A 140 -10.50 6.29 -2.89
C GLN A 140 -9.07 6.67 -3.26
N PRO A 141 -8.19 6.92 -2.27
CA PRO A 141 -6.76 7.03 -2.51
C PRO A 141 -6.19 5.70 -3.01
N ASN A 142 -5.21 5.76 -3.91
CA ASN A 142 -4.51 4.59 -4.45
C ASN A 142 -3.22 4.34 -3.66
N LEU A 143 -3.41 3.87 -2.43
CA LEU A 143 -2.34 3.58 -1.50
C LEU A 143 -1.65 2.24 -1.81
N ARG A 144 -0.32 2.23 -1.78
CA ARG A 144 0.49 1.02 -1.88
C ARG A 144 1.51 0.94 -0.75
N THR A 145 1.72 -0.27 -0.26
CA THR A 145 2.78 -0.56 0.71
C THR A 145 4.07 -0.98 0.00
N HIS A 146 5.22 -0.59 0.57
CA HIS A 146 6.52 -1.16 0.24
C HIS A 146 7.21 -1.63 1.53
N PRO A 147 7.56 -2.93 1.66
CA PRO A 147 7.31 -3.99 0.69
C PRO A 147 5.81 -4.25 0.50
N VAL A 148 5.45 -4.85 -0.65
CA VAL A 148 4.06 -5.03 -1.07
C VAL A 148 3.34 -5.98 -0.11
N GLY A 149 2.26 -5.48 0.50
CA GLY A 149 1.36 -6.25 1.35
C GLY A 149 0.32 -7.06 0.58
N GLN A 150 -0.19 -8.09 1.23
CA GLN A 150 -1.41 -8.79 0.84
C GLN A 150 -2.60 -8.12 1.53
N CYS A 151 -3.62 -7.76 0.77
CA CYS A 151 -4.87 -7.20 1.26
C CYS A 151 -5.97 -8.27 1.18
N SER A 152 -6.65 -8.57 2.29
CA SER A 152 -7.71 -9.58 2.31
C SER A 152 -9.10 -8.96 2.15
N ASP A 153 -9.38 -7.89 2.90
CA ASP A 153 -10.71 -7.27 2.97
C ASP A 153 -10.62 -5.76 3.20
N ALA A 154 -11.56 -5.01 2.64
CA ALA A 154 -11.71 -3.58 2.85
C ALA A 154 -13.18 -3.21 3.13
N VAL A 155 -13.41 -2.37 4.14
CA VAL A 155 -14.73 -1.84 4.48
C VAL A 155 -14.66 -0.32 4.55
N SER A 156 -15.63 0.37 3.94
CA SER A 156 -15.74 1.82 4.01
C SER A 156 -17.07 2.25 4.63
N TYR A 157 -17.07 3.38 5.32
CA TYR A 157 -18.27 4.03 5.85
C TYR A 157 -18.18 5.54 5.68
N LEU A 158 -19.33 6.17 5.47
CA LEU A 158 -19.45 7.62 5.35
C LEU A 158 -20.19 8.16 6.56
N THR A 159 -19.64 9.22 7.14
CA THR A 159 -20.28 9.98 8.22
C THR A 159 -21.21 11.05 7.67
N ALA A 160 -22.14 11.51 8.51
CA ALA A 160 -23.03 12.62 8.20
C ALA A 160 -22.28 13.92 7.83
N GLU A 161 -21.03 14.07 8.30
CA GLU A 161 -20.17 15.21 7.99
C GLU A 161 -19.48 15.10 6.62
N GLY A 162 -19.68 14.00 5.89
CA GLY A 162 -19.02 13.76 4.60
C GLY A 162 -17.58 13.22 4.71
N LYS A 163 -17.15 12.82 5.91
CA LYS A 163 -15.89 12.07 6.08
C LYS A 163 -16.10 10.62 5.69
N VAL A 164 -15.24 10.13 4.81
CA VAL A 164 -15.13 8.73 4.47
C VAL A 164 -14.05 8.12 5.35
N TYR A 165 -14.37 6.96 5.91
CA TYR A 165 -13.42 6.14 6.63
C TYR A 165 -13.34 4.78 5.97
N ARG A 166 -12.11 4.29 5.82
CA ARG A 166 -11.85 2.97 5.26
C ARG A 166 -10.93 2.18 6.18
N LYS A 167 -11.20 0.89 6.28
CA LYS A 167 -10.38 -0.08 7.00
C LYS A 167 -9.98 -1.18 6.05
N GLU A 168 -8.69 -1.48 5.99
CA GLU A 168 -8.16 -2.58 5.18
C GLU A 168 -7.29 -3.50 6.02
N TYR A 169 -7.52 -4.80 5.92
CA TYR A 169 -6.67 -5.80 6.56
C TYR A 169 -5.47 -6.09 5.66
N GLN A 170 -4.27 -5.80 6.16
CA GLN A 170 -3.02 -5.97 5.43
C GLN A 170 -2.04 -6.88 6.17
N THR A 171 -1.37 -7.72 5.40
CA THR A 171 -0.22 -8.54 5.84
C THR A 171 0.98 -8.17 5.00
N VAL A 172 2.06 -7.71 5.63
CA VAL A 172 3.31 -7.33 4.95
C VAL A 172 4.45 -8.17 5.49
N VAL A 173 5.30 -8.67 4.58
CA VAL A 173 6.54 -9.36 4.96
C VAL A 173 7.71 -8.37 4.92
N LEU A 174 8.26 -8.07 6.09
CA LEU A 174 9.39 -7.18 6.25
C LEU A 174 10.71 -7.98 6.29
N CYS A 175 11.64 -7.57 5.44
CA CYS A 175 13.02 -8.06 5.47
C CYS A 175 13.90 -7.09 6.27
N PRO A 176 14.83 -7.59 7.09
CA PRO A 176 15.76 -6.72 7.81
C PRO A 176 16.63 -5.95 6.82
N SER A 177 16.82 -4.66 7.07
CA SER A 177 17.74 -3.86 6.26
C SER A 177 19.19 -4.28 6.55
N LEU A 178 19.86 -4.87 5.56
CA LEU A 178 21.26 -5.30 5.66
C LEU A 178 22.20 -4.14 6.01
N CYS A 179 21.87 -2.91 5.63
CA CYS A 179 22.70 -1.73 5.84
C CYS A 179 22.54 -1.07 7.23
N ARG A 180 21.65 -1.58 8.10
CA ARG A 180 21.30 -0.90 9.37
C ARG A 180 21.42 -1.79 10.61
N GLN A 181 22.01 -2.98 10.54
CA GLN A 181 22.22 -3.79 11.73
C GLN A 181 23.30 -3.15 12.63
N VAL A 182 22.97 -2.91 13.90
CA VAL A 182 23.91 -2.40 14.91
C VAL A 182 23.86 -3.32 16.11
N GLY A 183 24.87 -4.17 16.27
CA GLY A 183 24.88 -5.21 17.30
C GLY A 183 23.69 -6.18 17.17
N ASP A 184 22.94 -6.31 18.26
CA ASP A 184 21.74 -7.16 18.34
C ASP A 184 20.45 -6.43 17.92
N THR A 185 20.54 -5.18 17.46
CA THR A 185 19.39 -4.43 16.97
C THR A 185 19.23 -4.58 15.47
N ARG A 186 18.00 -4.86 15.02
CA ARG A 186 17.61 -4.89 13.60
C ARG A 186 16.57 -3.83 13.28
N TYR A 187 16.60 -3.34 12.05
CA TYR A 187 15.65 -2.34 11.57
C TYR A 187 14.92 -2.84 10.34
N TYR A 188 13.63 -2.53 10.30
CA TYR A 188 12.72 -2.84 9.21
C TYR A 188 12.00 -1.55 8.79
N GLN A 189 11.59 -1.52 7.53
CA GLN A 189 10.93 -0.36 6.94
C GLN A 189 9.64 -0.80 6.25
N LEU A 190 8.58 -0.04 6.52
CA LEU A 190 7.31 -0.11 5.82
C LEU A 190 6.98 1.28 5.31
N ASP A 191 6.90 1.45 4.00
CA ASP A 191 6.43 2.67 3.36
C ASP A 191 4.99 2.49 2.89
N ILE A 192 4.18 3.52 3.00
CA ILE A 192 2.83 3.62 2.45
C ILE A 192 2.80 4.86 1.56
N MET A 193 2.43 4.70 0.30
CA MET A 193 2.56 5.76 -0.71
C MET A 193 1.26 5.89 -1.49
N GLU A 194 0.87 7.12 -1.81
CA GLU A 194 -0.13 7.37 -2.84
C GLU A 194 0.55 7.23 -4.22
N THR A 195 -0.10 6.53 -5.15
CA THR A 195 0.54 6.19 -6.43
C THR A 195 -0.18 6.71 -7.67
N ALA A 196 -1.40 7.24 -7.53
CA ALA A 196 -2.14 7.81 -8.65
C ALA A 196 -1.98 9.33 -8.78
N HIS A 197 -1.62 10.02 -7.70
CA HIS A 197 -1.62 11.48 -7.61
C HIS A 197 -0.24 12.01 -7.24
N PHE A 198 0.11 13.19 -7.74
CA PHE A 198 1.45 13.76 -7.60
C PHE A 198 1.41 15.16 -6.99
N ASN A 199 2.57 15.68 -6.57
CA ASN A 199 2.80 17.10 -6.26
C ASN A 199 1.77 17.67 -5.26
N ASN A 200 1.49 16.93 -4.18
CA ASN A 200 0.54 17.29 -3.12
C ASN A 200 -0.92 17.38 -3.57
N GLU A 201 -1.28 16.75 -4.69
CA GLU A 201 -2.70 16.56 -5.02
C GLU A 201 -3.40 15.79 -3.91
N VAL A 202 -2.76 14.74 -3.41
CA VAL A 202 -3.16 14.00 -2.22
C VAL A 202 -2.02 14.08 -1.23
N VAL A 203 -2.33 14.42 0.02
CA VAL A 203 -1.37 14.54 1.12
C VAL A 203 -1.70 13.50 2.16
N LEU A 204 -0.73 12.68 2.52
CA LEU A 204 -0.82 11.66 3.54
C LEU A 204 -0.32 12.21 4.87
N GLU A 205 -1.10 12.01 5.92
CA GLU A 205 -0.74 12.41 7.27
C GLU A 205 -0.96 11.24 8.24
N TRP A 206 -0.10 11.11 9.23
CA TRP A 206 -0.32 10.18 10.32
C TRP A 206 -1.49 10.67 11.20
N GLU A 207 -2.35 9.74 11.63
CA GLU A 207 -3.31 10.02 12.69
C GLU A 207 -2.60 10.65 13.90
N ARG A 208 -3.11 11.78 14.39
CA ARG A 208 -2.49 12.56 15.48
C ARG A 208 -2.38 11.74 16.76
N GLU A 209 -3.42 10.95 17.04
CA GLU A 209 -3.50 10.11 18.23
C GLU A 209 -3.14 8.68 17.85
N CYS A 210 -1.94 8.28 18.25
CA CYS A 210 -1.47 6.89 18.19
C CYS A 210 -1.52 6.30 16.78
N PRO A 211 -0.66 6.79 15.87
CA PRO A 211 -0.66 6.39 14.47
C PRO A 211 -0.41 4.90 14.28
N ILE A 212 0.22 4.23 15.25
CA ILE A 212 0.37 2.78 15.27
C ILE A 212 -0.03 2.26 16.65
N GLN A 213 -0.91 1.26 16.67
CA GLN A 213 -1.38 0.57 17.88
C GLN A 213 -1.19 -0.93 17.72
N PHE A 214 -0.37 -1.53 18.58
CA PHE A 214 -0.23 -2.98 18.63
C PHE A 214 -1.45 -3.65 19.28
N ARG A 215 -1.74 -4.89 18.87
CA ARG A 215 -2.88 -5.65 19.39
C ARG A 215 -2.71 -5.96 20.88
N GLY A 216 -3.78 -5.78 21.66
CA GLY A 216 -3.80 -6.10 23.09
C GLY A 216 -3.13 -5.05 23.98
N GLN A 217 -2.68 -3.93 23.40
CA GLN A 217 -2.04 -2.85 24.13
C GLN A 217 -2.94 -1.63 24.28
N GLY A 218 -2.76 -0.91 25.40
CA GLY A 218 -3.36 0.41 25.60
C GLY A 218 -2.86 1.43 24.59
N ILE A 219 -3.52 2.58 24.53
CA ILE A 219 -3.27 3.65 23.54
C ILE A 219 -1.79 4.13 23.54
N VAL A 220 -1.05 3.98 24.64
CA VAL A 220 0.27 4.60 24.84
C VAL A 220 1.46 3.69 24.52
N GLU A 221 1.27 2.37 24.47
CA GLU A 221 2.41 1.44 24.35
C GLU A 221 2.92 1.37 22.91
N LYS A 222 4.24 1.59 22.75
CA LYS A 222 4.94 1.62 21.45
C LYS A 222 5.79 0.38 21.19
N THR A 223 5.60 -0.69 21.95
CA THR A 223 6.50 -1.86 21.97
C THR A 223 5.73 -3.15 21.99
N LEU A 224 6.04 -4.09 21.10
CA LEU A 224 5.46 -5.44 21.06
C LEU A 224 6.52 -6.49 21.42
N SER A 225 6.24 -7.35 22.40
CA SER A 225 7.12 -8.48 22.71
C SER A 225 6.94 -9.61 21.71
N LEU A 226 8.03 -10.10 21.14
CA LEU A 226 8.08 -11.17 20.16
C LEU A 226 8.93 -12.33 20.68
N ARG A 227 8.39 -13.55 20.59
CA ARG A 227 9.12 -14.77 20.95
C ARG A 227 9.76 -15.38 19.71
N GLY A 228 11.08 -15.49 19.74
CA GLY A 228 11.84 -16.30 18.79
C GLY A 228 12.08 -17.71 19.33
N VAL A 229 12.79 -18.54 18.55
CA VAL A 229 13.06 -19.96 18.92
C VAL A 229 13.85 -20.10 20.21
N GLN A 230 14.76 -19.16 20.50
CA GLN A 230 15.64 -19.21 21.69
C GLN A 230 15.77 -17.88 22.41
N ASN A 231 15.12 -16.82 21.91
CA ASN A 231 15.37 -15.44 22.32
C ASN A 231 14.04 -14.68 22.43
N GLU A 232 14.01 -13.73 23.35
CA GLU A 232 12.94 -12.74 23.45
C GLU A 232 13.38 -11.42 22.80
N TRP A 233 12.47 -10.84 22.02
CA TRP A 233 12.70 -9.60 21.29
C TRP A 233 11.63 -8.58 21.62
N VAL A 234 11.99 -7.30 21.59
CA VAL A 234 11.03 -6.18 21.62
C VAL A 234 11.05 -5.49 20.27
N LEU A 235 9.87 -5.35 19.67
CA LEU A 235 9.63 -4.57 18.47
C LEU A 235 9.07 -3.20 18.85
N SER A 236 9.82 -2.14 18.60
CA SER A 236 9.38 -0.76 18.72
C SER A 236 9.22 -0.11 17.34
N TYR A 237 8.61 1.07 17.27
CA TYR A 237 8.46 1.80 16.01
C TYR A 237 8.73 3.31 16.14
N ALA A 238 9.07 3.91 15.02
CA ALA A 238 9.05 5.35 14.78
C ALA A 238 8.37 5.64 13.44
N THR A 239 7.72 6.80 13.33
CA THR A 239 7.03 7.23 12.11
C THR A 239 7.70 8.48 11.53
N THR A 240 7.66 8.63 10.21
CA THR A 240 8.11 9.83 9.49
C THR A 240 7.30 9.99 8.21
N ASN A 241 7.32 11.19 7.64
CA ASN A 241 6.89 11.41 6.27
C ASN A 241 8.04 11.06 5.32
N THR A 242 7.70 10.70 4.08
CA THR A 242 8.65 10.38 3.01
C THR A 242 8.06 10.84 1.68
N SER A 243 8.90 11.08 0.69
CA SER A 243 8.46 11.39 -0.67
C SER A 243 9.23 10.53 -1.67
N TRP A 244 8.60 10.17 -2.78
CA TRP A 244 9.26 9.46 -3.86
C TRP A 244 9.12 10.22 -5.17
N ALA A 245 10.25 10.50 -5.82
CA ALA A 245 10.30 11.16 -7.11
C ALA A 245 10.16 10.12 -8.23
N GLU A 246 9.17 10.29 -9.08
CA GLU A 246 9.03 9.56 -10.34
C GLU A 246 9.48 10.45 -11.49
N ASP A 247 10.52 9.98 -12.19
CA ASP A 247 11.05 10.61 -13.40
C ASP A 247 10.50 9.88 -14.62
N PHE A 248 9.81 10.63 -15.48
CA PHE A 248 9.21 10.11 -16.71
C PHE A 248 10.14 10.24 -17.93
N GLY A 249 11.39 10.66 -17.73
CA GLY A 249 12.40 10.75 -18.79
C GLY A 249 12.21 11.94 -19.73
N ASP A 250 11.39 12.92 -19.36
CA ASP A 250 11.24 14.20 -20.07
C ASP A 250 12.18 15.22 -19.43
N ALA A 251 13.33 15.46 -20.07
CA ALA A 251 14.41 16.29 -19.53
C ALA A 251 13.97 17.73 -19.18
N ASP A 252 12.86 18.20 -19.76
CA ASP A 252 12.34 19.54 -19.55
C ASP A 252 11.26 19.61 -18.45
N LYS A 253 10.88 18.48 -17.84
CA LYS A 253 9.89 18.45 -16.76
C LYS A 253 10.53 18.04 -15.43
N PRO A 254 10.25 18.76 -14.33
CA PRO A 254 10.70 18.32 -13.02
C PRO A 254 10.08 16.96 -12.67
N PRO A 255 10.81 16.10 -11.94
CA PRO A 255 10.26 14.84 -11.48
C PRO A 255 9.02 15.09 -10.62
N LYS A 256 8.05 14.21 -10.73
CA LYS A 256 6.81 14.32 -9.96
C LYS A 256 6.97 13.58 -8.64
N ASN A 257 6.56 14.20 -7.55
CA ASN A 257 6.69 13.60 -6.23
C ASN A 257 5.38 12.95 -5.79
N HIS A 258 5.46 11.68 -5.42
CA HIS A 258 4.45 10.97 -4.66
C HIS A 258 4.63 11.26 -3.17
N ASP A 259 3.53 11.50 -2.49
CA ASP A 259 3.53 11.64 -1.05
C ASP A 259 3.46 10.28 -0.36
N GLY A 260 4.12 10.18 0.80
CA GLY A 260 4.35 8.91 1.46
C GLY A 260 4.54 9.03 2.96
N LEU A 261 4.21 7.96 3.65
CA LEU A 261 4.47 7.79 5.07
C LEU A 261 5.37 6.56 5.28
N ARG A 262 6.23 6.63 6.29
CA ARG A 262 7.18 5.56 6.62
C ARG A 262 7.09 5.19 8.08
N VAL A 263 7.06 3.88 8.32
CA VAL A 263 7.25 3.26 9.63
C VAL A 263 8.61 2.59 9.66
N MET A 264 9.42 3.00 10.63
CA MET A 264 10.68 2.36 10.97
C MET A 264 10.45 1.46 12.18
N PHE A 265 10.48 0.15 11.99
CA PHE A 265 10.45 -0.78 13.12
C PHE A 265 11.87 -1.09 13.59
N ARG A 266 12.06 -1.10 14.91
CA ARG A 266 13.32 -1.46 15.58
C ARG A 266 13.07 -2.69 16.43
N LEU A 267 13.83 -3.75 16.17
CA LEU A 267 13.78 -5.02 16.87
C LEU A 267 15.04 -5.18 17.73
N ASP A 268 14.87 -5.18 19.04
CA ASP A 268 15.97 -5.32 20.01
C ASP A 268 15.93 -6.69 20.68
N LEU A 269 17.10 -7.32 20.85
CA LEU A 269 17.26 -8.54 21.66
C LEU A 269 17.21 -8.18 23.14
N ILE A 270 16.34 -8.84 23.90
CA ILE A 270 16.25 -8.65 25.35
C ILE A 270 17.10 -9.68 26.08
N GLY A 271 17.14 -10.92 25.56
CA GLY A 271 17.93 -12.00 26.14
C GLY A 271 17.49 -13.39 25.69
N PRO A 272 18.17 -14.43 26.18
CA PRO A 272 17.80 -15.81 25.93
C PRO A 272 16.48 -16.16 26.63
N TYR A 273 15.65 -16.96 25.96
CA TYR A 273 14.42 -17.51 26.51
C TYR A 273 14.77 -18.49 27.64
N ARG A 274 14.47 -18.14 28.90
CA ARG A 274 14.55 -19.09 30.01
C ARG A 274 13.35 -20.02 29.92
N VAL A 275 13.56 -21.23 29.43
CA VAL A 275 12.63 -22.34 29.70
C VAL A 275 12.72 -22.60 31.20
N VAL A 276 11.69 -22.20 31.94
CA VAL A 276 11.50 -22.71 33.29
C VAL A 276 11.15 -24.19 33.09
N ALA A 277 12.10 -25.08 33.39
CA ALA A 277 11.80 -26.50 33.43
C ALA A 277 10.80 -26.71 34.57
N GLU A 278 9.58 -27.14 34.22
CA GLU A 278 8.65 -27.74 35.16
C GLU A 278 9.15 -29.12 35.62
#